data_AF-A0AA37NY90-F1
#
_entry.id   AF-A0AA37NY90-F1
#
_cell.length_a   1.000
_cell.length_b   1.000
_cell.length_c   1.000
_cell.angle_alpha   90.00
_cell.angle_beta   90.00
_cell.angle_gamma   90.00
#
_symmetry.space_group_name_H-M   'P 1'
#
loop_
_entity.id
_entity.type
_entity.pdbx_description
1 polymer ?
#
loop_
_entity_poly.entity_id
_entity_poly.type
_entity_poly.pdbx_seq_one_letter_code
_entity_poly.pdbx_strand_id
1 'polypeptide(L)'
;MTSPYANPGISNAANPSRFGYHHGPIPNPNDGWVPDGMNPACASHMLNTNSIDAEVREAHDAGRAYTVTTEMNANAPNPASNLSSINTGVCDIVVDAATGAMCGTVTASQPAQRRHIRTAHAGAVTNRPRVNTTVAEEAAGKTAIQNWVRSGGWRHANYIREPGVGPEGGLIHTYADGMEELARNDANFAATYGTHFHRPRLRPPSSRKRKNRGGPPREESPPSPSPAPPRKKATPRKKGKAPASSSRVLRSARPAQEEIKFENPNEI
;
A
#
# COMPACT_ATOMS: atom_id res chain seq x y z
N MET A 1 21.93 -22.29 16.84
CA MET A 1 20.78 -22.08 15.94
C MET A 1 21.20 -21.08 14.88
N THR A 2 21.10 -21.43 13.59
CA THR A 2 21.37 -20.49 12.49
C THR A 2 20.34 -19.37 12.52
N SER A 3 20.80 -18.11 12.56
CA SER A 3 19.90 -16.95 12.56
C SER A 3 18.97 -16.96 11.33
N PRO A 4 17.65 -16.71 11.49
CA PRO A 4 16.70 -16.71 10.38
C PRO A 4 17.01 -15.65 9.32
N TYR A 5 17.78 -14.60 9.68
CA TYR A 5 18.14 -13.49 8.80
C TYR A 5 19.57 -13.59 8.21
N ALA A 6 20.35 -14.60 8.63
CA ALA A 6 21.71 -14.85 8.15
C ALA A 6 21.77 -15.93 7.05
N ASN A 7 20.62 -16.41 6.57
CA ASN A 7 20.55 -17.43 5.52
C ASN A 7 21.03 -16.88 4.15
N PRO A 8 21.93 -17.57 3.43
CA PRO A 8 22.34 -17.22 2.06
C PRO A 8 21.18 -17.04 1.08
N GLY A 9 20.06 -17.74 1.27
CA GLY A 9 18.86 -17.60 0.44
C GLY A 9 18.26 -16.20 0.44
N ILE A 10 18.48 -15.42 1.51
CA ILE A 10 18.06 -14.01 1.57
C ILE A 10 18.98 -13.15 0.69
N SER A 11 20.29 -13.40 0.70
CA SER A 11 21.26 -12.60 -0.07
C SER A 11 21.03 -12.68 -1.57
N ASN A 12 20.56 -13.84 -2.04
CA ASN A 12 20.32 -14.13 -3.45
C ASN A 12 18.85 -13.97 -3.86
N ALA A 13 18.01 -13.35 -3.01
CA ALA A 13 16.59 -13.20 -3.31
C ALA A 13 16.40 -12.26 -4.51
N ALA A 14 15.77 -12.76 -5.56
CA ALA A 14 15.50 -12.00 -6.78
C ALA A 14 14.34 -11.01 -6.59
N ASN A 15 14.51 -9.79 -7.11
CA ASN A 15 13.44 -8.80 -7.27
C ASN A 15 13.68 -8.01 -8.58
N PRO A 16 12.79 -8.11 -9.58
CA PRO A 16 11.57 -8.91 -9.59
C PRO A 16 11.86 -10.42 -9.54
N SER A 17 10.95 -11.18 -8.92
CA SER A 17 10.96 -12.64 -9.02
C SER A 17 10.10 -13.07 -10.21
N ARG A 18 9.96 -14.39 -10.44
CA ARG A 18 8.99 -14.91 -11.43
C ARG A 18 7.53 -14.52 -11.14
N PHE A 19 7.23 -14.06 -9.93
CA PHE A 19 5.90 -13.59 -9.52
C PHE A 19 5.73 -12.07 -9.65
N GLY A 20 6.77 -11.36 -10.08
CA GLY A 20 6.80 -9.90 -10.21
C GLY A 20 7.62 -9.22 -9.12
N TYR A 21 7.46 -7.90 -9.03
CA TYR A 21 8.09 -7.09 -7.99
C TYR A 21 7.42 -7.36 -6.66
N HIS A 22 8.21 -7.69 -5.65
CA HIS A 22 7.78 -7.71 -4.25
C HIS A 22 7.88 -6.33 -3.62
N HIS A 23 8.72 -5.48 -4.22
CA HIS A 23 9.28 -4.31 -3.58
C HIS A 23 9.97 -3.40 -4.61
N GLY A 24 10.24 -2.14 -4.27
CA GLY A 24 10.75 -1.10 -5.17
C GLY A 24 12.25 -1.12 -5.49
N PRO A 25 12.66 -0.35 -6.52
CA PRO A 25 11.83 0.50 -7.39
C PRO A 25 11.04 -0.28 -8.44
N ILE A 26 9.76 0.04 -8.61
CA ILE A 26 8.87 -0.57 -9.62
C ILE A 26 8.72 0.40 -10.80
N PRO A 27 9.17 0.04 -12.02
CA PRO A 27 9.02 0.89 -13.19
C PRO A 27 7.55 1.22 -13.48
N ASN A 28 7.29 2.48 -13.86
CA ASN A 28 6.01 2.92 -14.42
C ASN A 28 6.17 3.13 -15.94
N PRO A 29 5.88 2.11 -16.77
CA PRO A 29 6.00 2.22 -18.22
C PRO A 29 4.93 3.14 -18.84
N ASN A 30 3.91 3.53 -18.07
CA ASN A 30 2.80 4.37 -18.51
C ASN A 30 2.75 5.66 -17.68
N ASP A 31 3.91 6.26 -17.42
CA ASP A 31 3.98 7.50 -16.65
C ASP A 31 3.24 8.66 -17.35
N GLY A 32 2.46 9.40 -16.56
CA GLY A 32 1.56 10.45 -17.05
C GLY A 32 0.33 9.96 -17.84
N TRP A 33 0.22 8.66 -18.16
CA TRP A 33 -0.96 8.12 -18.83
C TRP A 33 -2.16 8.09 -17.89
N VAL A 34 -3.31 8.50 -18.40
CA VAL A 34 -4.61 8.39 -17.74
C VAL A 34 -5.62 7.82 -18.75
N PRO A 35 -6.61 7.02 -18.31
CA PRO A 35 -7.67 6.57 -19.20
C PRO A 35 -8.41 7.74 -19.86
N ASP A 36 -8.91 7.56 -21.09
CA ASP A 36 -9.52 8.63 -21.89
C ASP A 36 -10.68 9.35 -21.16
N GLY A 37 -11.46 8.64 -20.33
CA GLY A 37 -12.53 9.22 -19.51
C GLY A 37 -12.06 10.05 -18.30
N MET A 38 -10.76 10.06 -17.98
CA MET A 38 -10.16 10.80 -16.87
C MET A 38 -9.32 12.01 -17.30
N ASN A 39 -8.92 12.09 -18.57
CA ASN A 39 -8.15 13.24 -19.04
C ASN A 39 -9.07 14.48 -19.03
N PRO A 40 -8.79 15.53 -18.24
CA PRO A 40 -9.64 16.73 -18.20
C PRO A 40 -9.78 17.40 -19.58
N ALA A 41 -8.77 17.25 -20.46
CA ALA A 41 -8.86 17.72 -21.85
C ALA A 41 -9.84 16.89 -22.70
N CYS A 42 -9.93 15.57 -22.46
CA CYS A 42 -10.92 14.70 -23.11
C CYS A 42 -12.30 14.83 -22.47
N ALA A 43 -12.40 15.09 -21.16
CA ALA A 43 -13.67 15.28 -20.46
C ALA A 43 -14.44 16.47 -21.05
N SER A 44 -13.79 17.59 -21.35
CA SER A 44 -14.43 18.73 -22.02
C SER A 44 -14.86 18.43 -23.47
N HIS A 45 -14.16 17.55 -24.18
CA HIS A 45 -14.54 17.15 -25.55
C HIS A 45 -15.64 16.07 -25.56
N MET A 46 -15.67 15.17 -24.57
CA MET A 46 -16.68 14.11 -24.44
C MET A 46 -18.00 14.61 -23.86
N LEU A 47 -18.00 15.67 -23.04
CA LEU A 47 -19.23 16.34 -22.58
C LEU A 47 -20.06 16.94 -23.73
N ASN A 48 -19.47 17.06 -24.93
CA ASN A 48 -20.14 17.54 -26.13
C ASN A 48 -20.65 16.41 -27.06
N THR A 49 -20.37 15.15 -26.72
CA THR A 49 -20.89 13.97 -27.43
C THR A 49 -21.91 13.26 -26.55
N ASN A 50 -23.12 13.02 -27.06
CA ASN A 50 -24.25 12.36 -26.37
C ASN A 50 -24.01 10.88 -25.99
N SER A 51 -22.76 10.43 -25.87
CA SER A 51 -22.34 9.03 -25.75
C SER A 51 -21.63 8.72 -24.44
N ILE A 52 -21.56 9.64 -23.47
CA ILE A 52 -21.08 9.26 -22.14
C ILE A 52 -22.21 8.54 -21.42
N ASP A 53 -21.94 7.33 -20.91
CA ASP A 53 -22.83 6.64 -19.99
C ASP A 53 -23.25 7.60 -18.87
N ALA A 54 -24.56 7.77 -18.68
CA ALA A 54 -25.13 8.76 -17.76
C ALA A 54 -24.55 8.67 -16.33
N GLU A 55 -24.07 7.49 -15.94
CA GLU A 55 -23.45 7.18 -14.66
C GLU A 55 -22.10 7.90 -14.45
N VAL A 56 -21.31 8.07 -15.52
CA VAL A 56 -20.02 8.78 -15.46
C VAL A 56 -20.22 10.28 -15.24
N ARG A 57 -21.23 10.85 -15.90
CA ARG A 57 -21.60 12.27 -15.74
C ARG A 57 -22.11 12.54 -14.32
N GLU A 58 -22.98 11.67 -13.79
CA GLU A 58 -23.49 11.78 -12.42
C GLU A 58 -22.38 11.62 -11.36
N ALA A 59 -21.37 10.77 -11.61
CA ALA A 59 -20.23 10.64 -10.71
C ALA A 59 -19.38 11.91 -10.65
N HIS A 60 -19.11 12.53 -11.81
CA HIS A 60 -18.39 13.80 -11.91
C HIS A 60 -19.16 14.95 -11.22
N ASP A 61 -20.45 15.10 -11.51
CA ASP A 61 -21.29 16.17 -10.96
C ASP A 61 -21.54 16.02 -9.45
N ALA A 62 -21.52 14.79 -8.94
CA ALA A 62 -21.61 14.51 -7.52
C ALA A 62 -20.28 14.67 -6.75
N GLY A 63 -19.19 15.08 -7.42
CA GLY A 63 -17.86 15.18 -6.81
C GLY A 63 -17.30 13.82 -6.35
N ARG A 64 -17.81 12.71 -6.88
CA ARG A 64 -17.27 11.37 -6.61
C ARG A 64 -16.01 11.18 -7.46
N ALA A 65 -14.89 10.90 -6.81
CA ALA A 65 -13.65 10.58 -7.50
C ALA A 65 -13.90 9.42 -8.49
N TYR A 66 -13.75 9.69 -9.78
CA TYR A 66 -13.89 8.69 -10.83
C TYR A 66 -12.93 7.53 -10.54
N THR A 67 -13.44 6.30 -10.55
CA THR A 67 -12.66 5.12 -10.17
C THR A 67 -12.20 4.42 -11.44
N VAL A 68 -10.88 4.36 -11.68
CA VAL A 68 -10.30 3.58 -12.79
C VAL A 68 -10.71 2.12 -12.64
N THR A 69 -11.45 1.61 -13.62
CA THR A 69 -11.83 0.20 -13.67
C THR A 69 -10.66 -0.68 -14.10
N THR A 70 -10.80 -2.00 -13.91
CA THR A 70 -9.77 -2.97 -14.31
C THR A 70 -9.56 -2.96 -15.82
N GLU A 71 -10.66 -2.81 -16.56
CA GLU A 71 -10.75 -2.81 -18.01
C GLU A 71 -10.11 -1.56 -18.60
N MET A 72 -10.40 -0.38 -18.02
CA MET A 72 -9.76 0.88 -18.43
C MET A 72 -8.24 0.80 -18.29
N ASN A 73 -7.77 0.30 -17.15
CA ASN A 73 -6.34 0.16 -16.89
C ASN A 73 -5.64 -0.86 -17.81
N ALA A 74 -6.39 -1.77 -18.43
CA ALA A 74 -5.85 -2.73 -19.40
C ALA A 74 -5.58 -2.09 -20.77
N ASN A 75 -6.15 -0.90 -21.04
CA ASN A 75 -5.94 -0.14 -22.27
C ASN A 75 -4.69 0.76 -22.25
N ALA A 76 -3.82 0.60 -21.24
CA ALA A 76 -2.59 1.36 -21.16
C ALA A 76 -1.67 1.02 -22.36
N PRO A 77 -0.97 2.01 -22.95
CA PRO A 77 -0.25 1.82 -24.20
C PRO A 77 0.93 0.86 -24.10
N ASN A 78 1.62 0.83 -22.95
CA ASN A 78 2.78 -0.01 -22.72
C ASN A 78 2.48 -1.19 -21.77
N PRO A 79 3.15 -2.35 -21.93
CA PRO A 79 3.02 -3.47 -21.01
C PRO A 79 3.33 -3.06 -19.57
N ALA A 80 2.36 -3.25 -18.68
CA ALA A 80 2.47 -2.86 -17.28
C ALA A 80 3.43 -3.77 -16.47
N SER A 81 3.99 -3.24 -15.39
CA SER A 81 4.84 -4.00 -14.46
C SER A 81 4.03 -5.06 -13.71
N ASN A 82 4.61 -6.23 -13.41
CA ASN A 82 3.92 -7.24 -12.61
C ASN A 82 4.20 -7.03 -11.11
N LEU A 83 3.14 -6.85 -10.31
CA LEU A 83 3.23 -6.69 -8.84
C LEU A 83 2.79 -7.97 -8.14
N SER A 84 3.69 -8.52 -7.32
CA SER A 84 3.41 -9.69 -6.47
C SER A 84 2.31 -9.40 -5.45
N SER A 85 1.53 -10.43 -5.07
CA SER A 85 0.55 -10.32 -3.98
C SER A 85 1.21 -10.26 -2.60
N ILE A 86 2.46 -10.74 -2.51
CA ILE A 86 3.33 -10.55 -1.36
C ILE A 86 4.24 -9.37 -1.66
N ASN A 87 3.92 -8.24 -1.05
CA ASN A 87 4.66 -7.00 -1.16
C ASN A 87 4.62 -6.23 0.17
N THR A 88 5.25 -5.07 0.21
CA THR A 88 5.51 -4.29 1.42
C THR A 88 4.32 -3.50 1.95
N GLY A 89 3.24 -3.37 1.18
CA GLY A 89 2.12 -2.45 1.48
C GLY A 89 2.46 -0.96 1.28
N VAL A 90 3.66 -0.64 0.79
CA VAL A 90 4.09 0.69 0.37
C VAL A 90 4.01 0.78 -1.15
N CYS A 91 3.56 1.91 -1.67
CA CYS A 91 3.53 2.13 -3.11
C CYS A 91 4.94 2.46 -3.63
N ASP A 92 5.56 1.47 -4.25
CA ASP A 92 6.94 1.54 -4.76
C ASP A 92 7.02 1.90 -6.26
N ILE A 93 5.93 2.40 -6.83
CA ILE A 93 5.89 2.86 -8.22
C ILE A 93 6.77 4.10 -8.36
N VAL A 94 7.68 4.06 -9.34
CA VAL A 94 8.49 5.21 -9.75
C VAL A 94 7.57 6.26 -10.38
N VAL A 95 7.60 7.47 -9.82
CA VAL A 95 6.80 8.63 -10.25
C VAL A 95 7.66 9.71 -10.92
N ASP A 96 8.98 9.57 -10.83
CA ASP A 96 9.94 10.37 -11.57
C ASP A 96 11.10 9.46 -11.99
N ALA A 97 11.14 9.13 -13.28
CA ALA A 97 12.16 8.26 -13.85
C ALA A 97 13.58 8.88 -13.81
N ALA A 98 13.70 10.21 -13.78
CA ALA A 98 14.99 10.89 -13.77
C ALA A 98 15.67 10.80 -12.39
N THR A 99 14.89 10.96 -11.32
CA THR A 99 15.41 10.88 -9.94
C THR A 99 15.26 9.50 -9.30
N GLY A 100 14.51 8.60 -9.94
CA GLY A 100 14.10 7.32 -9.37
C GLY A 100 13.17 7.47 -8.16
N ALA A 101 12.54 8.63 -7.98
CA ALA A 101 11.65 8.87 -6.85
C ALA A 101 10.40 8.00 -6.98
N MET A 102 10.03 7.38 -5.86
CA MET A 102 8.88 6.50 -5.74
C MET A 102 7.75 7.16 -4.97
N CYS A 103 6.55 6.66 -5.19
CA CYS A 103 5.32 7.18 -4.61
C CYS A 103 5.32 7.23 -3.06
N GLY A 104 5.67 6.13 -2.39
CA GLY A 104 5.77 6.01 -0.92
C GLY A 104 4.45 5.98 -0.13
N THR A 105 3.30 5.91 -0.79
CA THR A 105 2.02 5.84 -0.08
C THR A 105 1.88 4.52 0.66
N VAL A 106 1.68 4.60 1.96
CA VAL A 106 1.42 3.45 2.82
C VAL A 106 -0.06 3.08 2.74
N THR A 107 -0.35 1.80 2.57
CA THR A 107 -1.72 1.30 2.52
C THR A 107 -1.94 0.18 3.55
N ALA A 108 -3.13 0.15 4.14
CA ALA A 108 -3.45 -0.80 5.21
C ALA A 108 -3.75 -2.22 4.71
N SER A 109 -3.97 -2.40 3.41
CA SER A 109 -4.32 -3.71 2.84
C SER A 109 -4.03 -3.79 1.35
N GLN A 110 -3.89 -5.01 0.83
CA GLN A 110 -3.69 -5.27 -0.59
C GLN A 110 -4.78 -4.65 -1.49
N PRO A 111 -6.09 -4.75 -1.17
CA PRO A 111 -7.13 -4.06 -1.94
C PRO A 111 -6.96 -2.53 -1.95
N ALA A 112 -6.51 -1.92 -0.85
CA ALA A 112 -6.25 -0.50 -0.78
C ALA A 112 -5.04 -0.10 -1.64
N GLN A 113 -3.96 -0.88 -1.61
CA GLN A 113 -2.79 -0.67 -2.47
C GLN A 113 -3.15 -0.75 -3.96
N ARG A 114 -3.87 -1.80 -4.37
CA ARG A 114 -4.31 -1.96 -5.77
C ARG A 114 -5.21 -0.81 -6.22
N ARG A 115 -6.14 -0.37 -5.36
CA ARG A 115 -6.98 0.80 -5.64
C ARG A 115 -6.12 2.04 -5.83
N HIS A 116 -5.20 2.31 -4.89
CA HIS A 116 -4.29 3.45 -4.95
C HIS A 116 -3.48 3.45 -6.25
N ILE A 117 -2.85 2.33 -6.60
CA ILE A 117 -2.05 2.21 -7.82
C ILE A 117 -2.92 2.49 -9.05
N ARG A 118 -4.11 1.90 -9.18
CA ARG A 118 -4.99 2.19 -10.33
C ARG A 118 -5.38 3.67 -10.46
N THR A 119 -5.60 4.34 -9.32
CA THR A 119 -6.04 5.75 -9.34
C THR A 119 -4.91 6.75 -9.48
N ALA A 120 -3.74 6.46 -8.90
CA ALA A 120 -2.61 7.40 -8.85
C ALA A 120 -1.52 7.07 -9.88
N HIS A 121 -1.49 5.82 -10.36
CA HIS A 121 -0.48 5.26 -11.25
C HIS A 121 -1.17 4.34 -12.28
N ALA A 122 -2.15 4.90 -13.00
CA ALA A 122 -2.90 4.14 -14.00
C ALA A 122 -1.94 3.52 -15.02
N GLY A 123 -2.17 2.26 -15.37
CA GLY A 123 -1.33 1.50 -16.30
C GLY A 123 0.04 1.07 -15.74
N ALA A 124 0.42 1.46 -14.52
CA ALA A 124 1.75 1.15 -14.00
C ALA A 124 1.94 -0.35 -13.71
N VAL A 125 0.89 -1.02 -13.20
CA VAL A 125 0.94 -2.45 -12.89
C VAL A 125 -0.19 -3.24 -13.52
N THR A 126 0.08 -4.51 -13.81
CA THR A 126 -0.92 -5.45 -14.31
C THR A 126 -1.98 -5.73 -13.25
N ASN A 127 -3.23 -5.81 -13.70
CA ASN A 127 -4.33 -6.25 -12.85
C ASN A 127 -4.27 -7.77 -12.68
N ARG A 128 -3.64 -8.21 -11.60
CA ARG A 128 -3.57 -9.63 -11.31
C ARG A 128 -4.96 -10.20 -10.99
N PRO A 129 -5.34 -11.37 -11.55
CA PRO A 129 -6.59 -12.04 -11.18
C PRO A 129 -6.61 -12.37 -9.69
N ARG A 130 -7.81 -12.55 -9.14
CA ARG A 130 -8.02 -13.00 -7.76
C ARG A 130 -7.62 -14.47 -7.64
N VAL A 131 -6.33 -14.71 -7.53
CA VAL A 131 -5.75 -16.03 -7.28
C VAL A 131 -5.17 -16.06 -5.88
N ASN A 132 -5.23 -17.24 -5.25
CA ASN A 132 -4.57 -17.46 -3.97
C ASN A 132 -3.06 -17.33 -4.14
N THR A 133 -2.40 -16.71 -3.17
CA THR A 133 -0.94 -16.66 -3.11
C THR A 133 -0.40 -18.08 -2.99
N THR A 134 0.52 -18.46 -3.88
CA THR A 134 1.17 -19.77 -3.81
C THR A 134 2.25 -19.77 -2.72
N VAL A 135 2.53 -20.94 -2.13
CA VAL A 135 3.62 -21.08 -1.13
C VAL A 135 4.96 -20.61 -1.69
N ALA A 136 5.22 -20.88 -2.97
CA ALA A 136 6.44 -20.44 -3.64
C ALA A 136 6.53 -18.92 -3.79
N GLU A 137 5.41 -18.24 -4.04
CA GLU A 137 5.36 -16.77 -4.07
C GLU A 137 5.56 -16.18 -2.68
N GLU A 138 4.96 -16.81 -1.66
CA GLU A 138 5.15 -16.41 -0.28
C GLU A 138 6.61 -16.51 0.16
N ALA A 139 7.27 -17.64 -0.13
CA ALA A 139 8.68 -17.82 0.15
C ALA A 139 9.56 -16.79 -0.60
N ALA A 140 9.30 -16.58 -1.89
CA ALA A 140 10.04 -15.61 -2.70
C ALA A 140 9.85 -14.17 -2.20
N GLY A 141 8.62 -13.77 -1.88
CA GLY A 141 8.34 -12.42 -1.40
C GLY A 141 8.89 -12.14 -0.02
N LYS A 142 8.79 -13.10 0.91
CA LYS A 142 9.36 -12.96 2.25
C LYS A 142 10.88 -12.80 2.19
N THR A 143 11.58 -13.64 1.43
CA THR A 143 13.04 -13.56 1.28
C THR A 143 13.49 -12.28 0.58
N ALA A 144 12.78 -11.84 -0.47
CA ALA A 144 13.07 -10.57 -1.15
C ALA A 144 12.91 -9.37 -0.21
N ILE A 145 11.80 -9.29 0.54
CA ILE A 145 11.56 -8.17 1.47
C ILE A 145 12.56 -8.20 2.64
N GLN A 146 12.89 -9.39 3.17
CA GLN A 146 13.96 -9.53 4.17
C GLN A 146 15.28 -8.99 3.63
N ASN A 147 15.66 -9.34 2.40
CA ASN A 147 16.89 -8.82 1.80
C ASN A 147 16.82 -7.30 1.64
N TRP A 148 15.67 -6.76 1.27
CA TRP A 148 15.49 -5.31 1.11
C TRP A 148 15.68 -4.53 2.41
N VAL A 149 15.13 -5.04 3.51
CA VAL A 149 15.31 -4.46 4.84
C VAL A 149 16.76 -4.62 5.32
N ARG A 150 17.33 -5.83 5.16
CA ARG A 150 18.68 -6.17 5.63
C ARG A 150 19.77 -5.38 4.92
N SER A 151 19.71 -5.30 3.58
CA SER A 151 20.66 -4.54 2.75
C SER A 151 20.53 -3.02 2.91
N GLY A 152 19.49 -2.57 3.62
CA GLY A 152 19.20 -1.15 3.81
C GLY A 152 18.50 -0.49 2.62
N GLY A 153 18.19 -1.22 1.54
CA GLY A 153 17.48 -0.62 0.42
C GLY A 153 16.14 0.02 0.84
N TRP A 154 15.43 -0.54 1.82
CA TRP A 154 14.22 0.07 2.37
C TRP A 154 14.49 1.44 3.02
N ARG A 155 15.58 1.53 3.79
CA ARG A 155 15.97 2.75 4.52
C ARG A 155 16.45 3.85 3.58
N HIS A 156 17.06 3.47 2.46
CA HIS A 156 17.67 4.40 1.50
C HIS A 156 16.82 4.66 0.25
N ALA A 157 15.65 4.02 0.12
CA ALA A 157 14.71 4.24 -0.97
C ALA A 157 14.30 5.73 -1.12
N ASN A 158 14.20 6.23 -2.33
CA ASN A 158 13.81 7.62 -2.58
C ASN A 158 12.29 7.73 -2.66
N TYR A 159 11.60 8.09 -1.58
CA TYR A 159 10.15 8.26 -1.57
C TYR A 159 9.74 9.73 -1.54
N ILE A 160 8.84 10.14 -2.43
CA ILE A 160 8.24 11.47 -2.38
C ILE A 160 7.35 11.61 -1.14
N ARG A 161 6.59 10.55 -0.81
CA ARG A 161 5.81 10.49 0.43
C ARG A 161 6.49 9.53 1.39
N GLU A 162 7.19 10.10 2.37
CA GLU A 162 7.93 9.33 3.35
C GLU A 162 7.04 8.34 4.11
N PRO A 163 7.25 7.02 3.95
CA PRO A 163 6.37 6.01 4.56
C PRO A 163 6.65 5.78 6.05
N GLY A 164 7.69 6.41 6.61
CA GLY A 164 8.13 6.17 7.98
C GLY A 164 8.54 4.72 8.19
N VAL A 165 7.92 4.05 9.17
CA VAL A 165 8.19 2.62 9.47
C VAL A 165 7.43 1.65 8.55
N GLY A 166 6.63 2.15 7.60
CA GLY A 166 5.75 1.34 6.77
C GLY A 166 4.41 1.01 7.46
N PRO A 167 3.60 0.09 6.89
CA PRO A 167 2.35 -0.33 7.51
C PRO A 167 2.58 -0.97 8.88
N GLU A 168 1.76 -0.63 9.87
CA GLU A 168 1.80 -1.25 11.20
C GLU A 168 1.51 -2.75 11.10
N GLY A 169 2.37 -3.57 11.71
CA GLY A 169 2.30 -5.04 11.58
C GLY A 169 2.59 -5.57 10.17
N GLY A 170 3.05 -4.71 9.24
CA GLY A 170 3.46 -5.12 7.89
C GLY A 170 4.80 -5.86 7.88
N LEU A 171 5.09 -6.54 6.77
CA LEU A 171 6.30 -7.37 6.62
C LEU A 171 7.59 -6.58 6.86
N ILE A 172 7.68 -5.34 6.37
CA ILE A 172 8.84 -4.47 6.61
C ILE A 172 9.05 -4.24 8.11
N HIS A 173 7.98 -3.86 8.82
CA HIS A 173 8.03 -3.56 10.25
C HIS A 173 8.49 -4.79 11.03
N THR A 174 7.86 -5.95 10.79
CA THR A 174 8.21 -7.20 11.46
C THR A 174 9.64 -7.64 11.20
N TYR A 175 10.14 -7.51 9.97
CA TYR A 175 11.52 -7.88 9.66
C TYR A 175 12.53 -6.89 10.21
N ALA A 176 12.22 -5.59 10.22
CA ALA A 176 13.07 -4.60 10.84
C ALA A 176 13.21 -4.84 12.34
N ASP A 177 12.11 -5.06 13.06
CA ASP A 177 12.13 -5.39 14.50
C ASP A 177 12.98 -6.63 14.78
N GLY A 178 12.75 -7.71 14.04
CA GLY A 178 13.49 -8.97 14.22
C GLY A 178 14.99 -8.83 13.92
N MET A 179 15.37 -8.00 12.95
CA MET A 179 16.78 -7.75 12.63
C MET A 179 17.46 -6.83 13.66
N GLU A 180 16.75 -5.85 14.21
CA GLU A 180 17.28 -5.00 15.29
C GLU A 180 17.44 -5.79 16.60
N GLU A 181 16.48 -6.67 16.92
CA GLU A 181 16.61 -7.59 18.04
C GLU A 181 17.79 -8.55 17.85
N LEU A 182 17.94 -9.12 16.66
CA LEU A 182 19.08 -9.98 16.34
C LEU A 182 20.40 -9.22 16.45
N ALA A 183 20.51 -8.01 15.89
CA ALA A 183 21.73 -7.20 15.96
C ALA A 183 22.08 -6.82 17.40
N ARG A 184 21.10 -6.69 18.30
CA ARG A 184 21.35 -6.48 19.73
C ARG A 184 22.00 -7.69 20.39
N ASN A 185 21.66 -8.89 19.93
CA ASN A 185 22.08 -10.16 20.54
C ASN A 185 23.29 -10.81 19.85
N ASP A 186 23.58 -10.45 18.59
CA ASP A 186 24.65 -11.01 17.76
C ASP A 186 25.55 -9.90 17.21
N ALA A 187 26.74 -9.76 17.81
CA ALA A 187 27.73 -8.78 17.42
C ALA A 187 28.26 -8.97 15.99
N ASN A 188 28.32 -10.21 15.49
CA ASN A 188 28.76 -10.48 14.12
C ASN A 188 27.70 -10.02 13.11
N PHE A 189 26.42 -10.29 13.40
CA PHE A 189 25.33 -9.79 12.58
C PHE A 189 25.30 -8.26 12.57
N ALA A 190 25.43 -7.63 13.74
CA ALA A 190 25.49 -6.17 13.86
C ALA A 190 26.68 -5.56 13.11
N ALA A 191 27.86 -6.18 13.20
CA ALA A 191 29.05 -5.74 12.47
C ALA A 191 28.86 -5.86 10.95
N THR A 192 28.13 -6.88 10.49
CA THR A 192 27.93 -7.14 9.05
C THR A 192 26.84 -6.25 8.43
N TYR A 193 25.71 -6.08 9.12
CA TYR A 193 24.51 -5.45 8.53
C TYR A 193 24.06 -4.16 9.23
N GLY A 194 24.69 -3.80 10.35
CA GLY A 194 24.33 -2.67 11.20
C GLY A 194 23.31 -3.02 12.29
N THR A 195 22.93 -2.00 13.06
CA THR A 195 22.04 -2.13 14.24
C THR A 195 20.67 -1.49 14.06
N HIS A 196 20.45 -0.77 12.96
CA HIS A 196 19.21 -0.04 12.70
C HIS A 196 18.65 -0.46 11.35
N PHE A 197 17.45 -1.05 11.38
CA PHE A 197 16.79 -1.59 10.20
C PHE A 197 15.51 -0.84 9.82
N HIS A 198 14.91 -0.15 10.79
CA HIS A 198 13.85 0.80 10.51
C HIS A 198 14.33 2.01 9.72
N ARG A 199 13.45 2.52 8.87
CA ARG A 199 13.67 3.79 8.18
C ARG A 199 13.59 4.93 9.22
N PRO A 200 14.59 5.84 9.27
CA PRO A 200 14.55 6.96 10.19
C PRO A 200 13.29 7.80 9.97
N ARG A 201 12.55 8.09 11.06
CA ARG A 201 11.48 9.07 10.97
C ARG A 201 12.12 10.43 10.71
N LEU A 202 11.89 11.00 9.52
CA LEU A 202 12.17 12.40 9.31
C LEU A 202 11.35 13.15 10.35
N ARG A 203 12.04 13.77 11.33
CA ARG A 203 11.36 14.62 12.30
C ARG A 203 10.58 15.63 11.47
N PRO A 204 9.26 15.80 11.70
CA PRO A 204 8.56 16.90 11.07
C PRO A 204 9.36 18.17 11.38
N PRO A 205 9.52 19.09 10.41
CA PRO A 205 10.26 20.32 10.64
C PRO A 205 9.69 20.89 11.93
N SER A 206 10.56 20.96 12.95
CA SER A 206 10.21 21.47 14.28
C SER A 206 9.33 22.66 14.04
N SER A 207 8.06 22.57 14.45
CA SER A 207 7.18 23.72 14.42
C SER A 207 7.86 24.69 15.36
N ARG A 208 8.71 25.55 14.80
CA ARG A 208 9.27 26.70 15.48
C ARG A 208 8.03 27.44 15.90
N LYS A 209 7.63 27.19 17.14
CA LYS A 209 6.57 27.83 17.88
C LYS A 209 6.77 29.29 17.53
N ARG A 210 5.94 29.82 16.61
CA ARG A 210 5.98 31.23 16.25
C ARG A 210 5.75 31.90 17.59
N LYS A 211 6.84 32.33 18.21
CA LYS A 211 6.82 33.07 19.46
C LYS A 211 6.01 34.28 19.08
N ASN A 212 4.76 34.29 19.52
CA ASN A 212 3.83 35.40 19.38
C ASN A 212 4.60 36.61 19.93
N ARG A 213 5.28 37.35 19.03
CA ARG A 213 5.77 38.67 19.34
C ARG A 213 4.49 39.48 19.48
N GLY A 214 4.27 39.96 20.71
CA GLY A 214 3.03 40.59 21.13
C GLY A 214 2.51 41.54 20.06
N GLY A 215 1.29 41.27 19.62
CA GLY A 215 0.49 42.31 18.99
C GLY A 215 0.23 43.42 20.02
N PRO A 216 0.06 44.67 19.56
CA PRO A 216 -0.23 45.80 20.45
C PRO A 216 -1.55 45.57 21.21
N PRO A 217 -1.75 46.25 22.37
CA PRO A 217 -2.92 46.10 23.21
C PRO A 217 -4.19 46.33 22.38
N ARG A 218 -5.11 45.37 22.42
CA ARG A 218 -6.41 45.47 21.76
C ARG A 218 -7.27 46.44 22.58
N GLU A 219 -7.71 47.54 21.97
CA GLU A 219 -8.73 48.42 22.53
C GLU A 219 -9.98 47.61 22.91
N GLU A 220 -10.54 47.96 24.07
CA GLU A 220 -11.68 47.32 24.70
C GLU A 220 -12.88 47.26 23.73
N SER A 221 -13.28 46.04 23.38
CA SER A 221 -14.53 45.82 22.67
C SER A 221 -15.71 45.97 23.64
N PRO A 222 -16.83 46.59 23.22
CA PRO A 222 -18.00 46.82 24.07
C PRO A 222 -18.67 45.51 24.51
N PRO A 223 -19.44 45.53 25.62
CA PRO A 223 -20.02 44.33 26.21
C PRO A 223 -20.98 43.63 25.26
N SER A 224 -20.77 42.32 25.12
CA SER A 224 -21.60 41.40 24.35
C SER A 224 -23.00 41.26 24.99
N PRO A 225 -24.09 41.27 24.20
CA PRO A 225 -25.44 41.04 24.72
C PRO A 225 -25.63 39.60 25.23
N SER A 226 -26.46 39.48 26.27
CA SER A 226 -26.79 38.26 27.02
C SER A 226 -27.25 37.08 26.13
N PRO A 227 -26.96 35.83 26.56
CA PRO A 227 -27.33 34.63 25.81
C PRO A 227 -28.84 34.39 25.80
N ALA A 228 -29.36 34.12 24.60
CA ALA A 228 -30.74 33.65 24.38
C ALA A 228 -30.95 32.22 24.93
N PRO A 229 -32.17 31.86 25.35
CA PRO A 229 -32.45 30.57 25.97
C PRO A 229 -32.30 29.38 25.01
N PRO A 230 -31.94 28.19 25.55
CA PRO A 230 -31.65 27.00 24.75
C PRO A 230 -32.88 26.46 24.03
N ARG A 231 -32.78 26.30 22.70
CA ARG A 231 -33.77 25.57 21.87
C ARG A 231 -33.81 24.09 22.28
N LYS A 232 -35.02 23.59 22.54
CA LYS A 232 -35.30 22.17 22.82
C LYS A 232 -34.87 21.30 21.63
N LYS A 233 -33.96 20.35 21.86
CA LYS A 233 -33.58 19.32 20.87
C LYS A 233 -34.71 18.30 20.73
N ALA A 234 -35.16 18.09 19.50
CA ALA A 234 -36.06 16.99 19.15
C ALA A 234 -35.36 15.64 19.33
N THR A 235 -36.09 14.66 19.87
CA THR A 235 -35.63 13.31 20.13
C THR A 235 -35.50 12.50 18.83
N PRO A 236 -34.46 11.65 18.69
CA PRO A 236 -34.36 10.74 17.55
C PRO A 236 -35.36 9.58 17.68
N ARG A 237 -36.20 9.41 16.66
CA ARG A 237 -37.11 8.27 16.51
C ARG A 237 -36.32 6.95 16.40
N LYS A 238 -36.52 6.05 17.38
CA LYS A 238 -36.13 4.63 17.32
C LYS A 238 -36.75 3.97 16.08
N LYS A 239 -35.93 3.61 15.09
CA LYS A 239 -36.31 2.66 14.02
C LYS A 239 -36.01 1.23 14.48
N GLY A 240 -36.94 0.34 14.18
CA GLY A 240 -37.07 -1.00 14.74
C GLY A 240 -35.99 -2.00 14.28
N LYS A 241 -35.52 -2.76 15.27
CA LYS A 241 -35.38 -4.22 15.33
C LYS A 241 -35.56 -4.97 13.99
N ALA A 242 -34.45 -5.47 13.43
CA ALA A 242 -34.46 -6.60 12.51
C ALA A 242 -33.99 -7.87 13.27
N PRO A 243 -34.65 -9.02 13.11
CA PRO A 243 -34.30 -10.24 13.84
C PRO A 243 -33.08 -10.95 13.25
N ALA A 244 -32.29 -11.53 14.15
CA ALA A 244 -31.18 -12.42 13.86
C ALA A 244 -31.71 -13.78 13.38
N SER A 245 -31.26 -14.24 12.20
CA SER A 245 -31.40 -15.64 11.78
C SER A 245 -30.06 -16.35 11.96
N SER A 246 -30.01 -17.12 13.04
CA SER A 246 -29.03 -18.16 13.31
C SER A 246 -29.20 -19.30 12.30
N SER A 247 -28.12 -19.69 11.60
CA SER A 247 -27.99 -21.06 11.11
C SER A 247 -26.56 -21.54 11.36
N ARG A 248 -26.44 -22.20 12.51
CA ARG A 248 -25.32 -23.05 12.89
C ARG A 248 -25.63 -24.44 12.35
N VAL A 249 -24.89 -24.91 11.34
CA VAL A 249 -24.82 -26.34 11.02
C VAL A 249 -23.36 -26.77 11.06
N LEU A 250 -23.13 -27.73 11.95
CA LEU A 250 -21.91 -28.49 12.18
C LEU A 250 -21.72 -29.59 11.12
N ARG A 251 -20.47 -30.11 11.08
CA ARG A 251 -19.97 -31.39 10.53
C ARG A 251 -19.40 -31.30 9.12
N SER A 252 -18.34 -32.01 8.73
CA SER A 252 -17.31 -32.82 9.40
C SER A 252 -16.30 -33.21 8.31
N ALA A 253 -15.14 -33.72 8.75
CA ALA A 253 -14.27 -34.69 8.06
C ALA A 253 -13.34 -34.22 6.92
N ARG A 254 -12.03 -34.20 7.25
CA ARG A 254 -10.91 -34.50 6.34
C ARG A 254 -11.08 -35.90 5.73
N PRO A 255 -10.64 -36.12 4.48
CA PRO A 255 -10.03 -37.38 4.08
C PRO A 255 -8.50 -37.28 4.02
N ALA A 256 -7.93 -38.46 4.14
CA ALA A 256 -6.52 -38.78 4.32
C ALA A 256 -5.63 -38.42 3.14
N GLN A 257 -4.34 -38.37 3.45
CA GLN A 257 -3.26 -38.26 2.48
C GLN A 257 -3.24 -39.49 1.57
N GLU A 258 -3.14 -39.25 0.27
CA GLU A 258 -2.76 -40.28 -0.70
C GLU A 258 -1.24 -40.20 -0.88
N GLU A 259 -0.59 -41.29 -0.52
CA GLU A 259 0.85 -41.49 -0.51
C GLU A 259 1.31 -41.76 -1.95
N ILE A 260 1.82 -40.73 -2.64
CA ILE A 260 2.42 -40.89 -3.97
C ILE A 260 3.82 -41.48 -3.79
N LYS A 261 3.94 -42.80 -3.98
CA LYS A 261 5.22 -43.48 -4.18
C LYS A 261 5.83 -43.01 -5.50
N PHE A 262 6.92 -42.25 -5.43
CA PHE A 262 7.82 -42.05 -6.56
C PHE A 262 8.71 -43.29 -6.67
N GLU A 263 8.42 -44.16 -7.65
CA GLU A 263 9.38 -45.14 -8.14
C GLU A 263 10.48 -44.40 -8.90
N ASN A 264 11.72 -44.80 -8.63
CA ASN A 264 12.95 -44.18 -9.08
C ASN A 264 13.39 -44.82 -10.41
N PRO A 265 13.32 -44.14 -11.57
CA PRO A 265 13.74 -44.72 -12.84
C PRO A 265 15.19 -44.34 -13.09
N ASN A 266 16.12 -45.04 -12.44
CA ASN A 266 17.53 -45.10 -12.82
C ASN A 266 18.17 -46.34 -12.19
N GLU A 267 17.71 -47.51 -12.62
CA GLU A 267 18.52 -48.71 -12.73
C GLU A 267 18.31 -49.26 -14.15
N ILE A 268 19.29 -49.01 -15.01
CA ILE A 268 19.89 -49.85 -16.06
C ILE A 268 21.09 -49.07 -16.60
#